data_AF-A0A1J4LU96-F1
#
_entry.id   AF-A0A1J4LU96-F1
#
_cell.length_a   1.000
_cell.length_b   1.000
_cell.length_c   1.000
_cell.angle_alpha   90.00
_cell.angle_beta   90.00
_cell.angle_gamma   90.00
#
_symmetry.space_group_name_H-M   'P 1'
#
loop_
_entity.id
_entity.type
_entity.pdbx_description
1 polymer ?
#
loop_
_entity_poly.entity_id
_entity_poly.type
_entity_poly.pdbx_seq_one_letter_code
_entity_poly.pdbx_strand_id
1 'polypeptide(L)' 'MVSMTVAPWPSVDHSTCEHCGAHVTDRFRRVFGDDQDRAHRCGECDSYARLSRGSAAGVDVPVPDPETSAGRHGGVTDA' A
#
# COMPACT_ATOMS: atom_id res chain seq x y z
N MET A 1 -19.18 0.56 39.21
CA MET A 1 -18.75 1.48 38.14
C MET A 1 -17.47 0.90 37.57
N VAL A 2 -17.53 0.28 36.38
CA VAL A 2 -16.36 -0.39 35.78
C VAL A 2 -15.66 0.64 34.90
N SER A 3 -14.49 1.11 35.34
CA SER A 3 -13.68 2.06 34.57
C SER A 3 -13.00 1.32 33.41
N MET A 4 -13.38 1.62 32.17
CA MET A 4 -12.64 1.19 31.00
C MET A 4 -11.41 2.09 30.82
N THR A 5 -10.24 1.59 31.21
CA THR A 5 -8.96 2.20 30.87
C THR A 5 -8.65 1.88 29.41
N VAL A 6 -8.83 2.86 28.50
CA VAL A 6 -8.36 2.75 27.12
C VAL A 6 -6.84 2.80 27.16
N ALA A 7 -6.19 1.66 26.95
CA ALA A 7 -4.75 1.62 26.81
C ALA A 7 -4.36 2.37 25.52
N PRO A 8 -3.38 3.30 25.56
CA PRO A 8 -2.84 3.91 24.36
C PRO A 8 -1.90 2.90 23.69
N TRP A 9 -2.47 1.90 23.02
CA TRP A 9 -1.77 1.26 21.93
C TRP A 9 -1.32 2.34 20.94
N PRO A 10 -0.01 2.42 20.61
CA PRO A 10 0.43 3.30 19.54
C PRO A 10 -0.26 2.81 18.28
N SER A 11 -1.17 3.62 17.74
CA SER A 11 -1.57 3.50 16.35
C SER A 11 -0.29 3.73 15.55
N VAL A 12 0.37 2.64 15.20
CA VAL A 12 1.61 2.69 14.45
C VAL A 12 1.24 3.35 13.13
N ASP A 13 1.69 4.60 12.97
CA ASP A 13 1.29 5.48 11.88
C ASP A 13 2.06 5.08 10.62
N HIS A 14 1.81 3.86 10.14
CA HIS A 14 2.35 3.38 8.86
C HIS A 14 1.45 3.82 7.72
N SER A 15 0.79 4.98 7.83
CA SER A 15 -0.21 5.43 6.86
C SER A 15 0.41 5.93 5.54
N THR A 16 1.65 5.55 5.25
CA THR A 16 2.43 5.98 4.08
C THR A 16 3.09 4.80 3.39
N CYS A 17 3.13 4.84 2.06
CA CYS A 17 3.88 3.91 1.23
C CYS A 17 5.38 4.15 1.40
N GLU A 18 6.17 3.11 1.66
CA GLU A 18 7.63 3.21 1.83
C GLU A 18 8.38 3.50 0.51
N HIS A 19 7.75 3.26 -0.65
CA HIS A 19 8.37 3.53 -1.96
C HIS A 19 8.13 4.95 -2.47
N CYS A 20 6.90 5.45 -2.41
CA CYS A 20 6.54 6.76 -2.99
C CYS A 20 6.05 7.80 -1.97
N GLY A 21 5.89 7.42 -0.69
CA GLY A 21 5.38 8.32 0.35
C GLY A 21 3.88 8.64 0.27
N ALA A 22 3.15 8.09 -0.69
CA ALA A 22 1.71 8.31 -0.82
C ALA A 22 0.94 7.74 0.39
N HIS A 23 -0.20 8.36 0.72
CA HIS A 23 -1.01 7.91 1.84
C HIS A 23 -1.65 6.54 1.57
N VAL A 24 -1.52 5.61 2.51
CA VAL A 24 -2.13 4.28 2.49
C VAL A 24 -2.98 4.04 3.72
N THR A 25 -4.16 3.47 3.51
CA THR A 25 -5.08 3.16 4.61
C THR A 25 -4.59 1.97 5.44
N ASP A 26 -4.94 1.93 6.72
CA ASP A 26 -4.67 0.78 7.60
C ASP A 26 -5.24 -0.54 7.01
N ARG A 27 -6.46 -0.49 6.44
CA ARG A 27 -7.05 -1.66 5.78
C ARG A 27 -6.24 -2.15 4.57
N PHE A 28 -5.65 -1.23 3.81
CA PHE A 28 -4.81 -1.60 2.67
C PHE A 28 -3.58 -2.38 3.15
N ARG A 29 -2.93 -1.88 4.21
CA ARG A 29 -1.72 -2.49 4.79
C ARG A 29 -1.96 -3.88 5.36
N ARG A 30 -3.10 -4.09 6.01
CA ARG A 30 -3.47 -5.42 6.52
C ARG A 30 -3.66 -6.49 5.44
N VAL A 31 -3.97 -6.09 4.21
CA VAL A 31 -4.26 -7.01 3.11
C VAL A 31 -3.07 -7.18 2.18
N PHE A 32 -2.37 -6.08 1.90
CA PHE A 32 -1.32 -6.03 0.88
C PHE A 32 0.07 -5.71 1.44
N GLY A 33 0.16 -5.29 2.70
CA GLY A 33 1.44 -5.02 3.36
C GLY A 33 2.20 -6.29 3.71
N ASP A 34 3.41 -6.09 4.23
CA ASP A 34 4.27 -7.16 4.73
C ASP A 34 3.82 -7.66 6.12
N ASP A 35 4.60 -8.58 6.69
CA ASP A 35 4.37 -9.15 8.03
C ASP A 35 4.35 -8.10 9.17
N GLN A 36 4.71 -6.85 8.89
CA GLN A 36 4.72 -5.72 9.82
C GLN A 36 3.64 -4.68 9.49
N ASP A 37 2.65 -5.03 8.65
CA ASP A 37 1.63 -4.11 8.14
C ASP A 37 2.24 -2.88 7.43
N ARG A 38 3.38 -3.03 6.75
CA ARG A 38 4.00 -1.96 5.96
C ARG A 38 3.75 -2.17 4.47
N ALA A 39 3.33 -1.11 3.79
CA ALA A 39 3.14 -1.13 2.35
C ALA A 39 4.40 -0.60 1.66
N HIS A 40 5.13 -1.48 0.99
CA HIS A 40 6.27 -1.12 0.14
C HIS A 40 5.83 -0.54 -1.20
N ARG A 41 4.64 -0.91 -1.69
CA ARG A 41 4.04 -0.34 -2.91
C ARG A 41 2.57 0.00 -2.63
N CYS A 42 2.00 0.94 -3.37
CA CYS A 42 0.60 1.36 -3.22
C CYS A 42 -0.10 1.47 -4.58
N GLY A 43 -1.43 1.68 -4.59
CA GLY A 43 -2.20 1.81 -5.82
C GLY A 43 -1.82 2.97 -6.73
N GLU A 44 -1.11 3.99 -6.21
CA GLU A 44 -0.60 5.11 -6.99
C GLU A 44 0.69 4.78 -7.77
N CYS A 45 1.62 4.03 -7.17
CA CYS A 45 2.90 3.68 -7.79
C CYS A 45 2.93 2.25 -8.32
N ASP A 46 1.84 1.49 -8.18
CA ASP A 46 1.78 0.09 -8.57
C ASP A 46 0.37 -0.28 -9.03
N SER A 47 0.29 -1.33 -9.85
CA SER A 47 -0.95 -1.83 -10.42
C SER A 47 -1.67 -2.77 -9.47
N TYR A 48 -3.00 -2.70 -9.45
CA TYR A 48 -3.83 -3.65 -8.71
C TYR A 48 -3.52 -5.13 -9.04
N ALA A 49 -3.12 -5.41 -10.28
CA ALA A 49 -2.68 -6.72 -10.72
C ALA A 49 -1.39 -7.21 -10.02
N ARG A 50 -0.45 -6.31 -9.72
CA ARG A 50 0.78 -6.60 -8.96
C ARG A 50 0.49 -6.67 -7.47
N LEU A 51 -0.32 -5.73 -6.95
CA LEU A 51 -0.75 -5.68 -5.55
C LEU A 51 -1.46 -6.98 -5.13
N SER A 52 -2.40 -7.47 -5.95
CA SER A 52 -3.11 -8.73 -5.70
C SER A 52 -2.21 -9.97 -5.67
N ARG A 53 -0.98 -9.86 -6.17
CA ARG A 53 0.03 -10.91 -6.17
C ARG A 53 1.11 -10.71 -5.08
N GLY A 54 0.99 -9.66 -4.25
CA GLY A 54 1.86 -9.41 -3.12
C GLY A 54 2.98 -8.39 -3.36
N SER A 55 2.96 -7.61 -4.44
CA SER A 55 4.03 -6.63 -4.70
C SER A 55 4.17 -5.57 -3.60
N ALA A 56 3.07 -5.20 -2.94
CA ALA A 56 3.08 -4.28 -1.80
C ALA A 56 3.73 -4.84 -0.54
N ALA A 57 3.87 -6.16 -0.42
CA ALA A 57 4.64 -6.81 0.64
C ALA A 57 6.14 -6.93 0.27
N GLY A 58 6.57 -6.38 -0.87
CA GLY A 58 7.94 -6.51 -1.37
C GLY A 58 8.20 -7.79 -2.15
N VAL A 59 7.15 -8.54 -2.52
CA VAL A 59 7.27 -9.76 -3.35
C VAL A 59 7.53 -9.36 -4.81
N ASP A 60 8.57 -9.95 -5.41
CA ASP A 60 8.82 -9.80 -6.83
C ASP A 60 7.77 -10.58 -7.63
N VAL A 61 7.04 -9.86 -8.48
CA VAL A 61 5.94 -10.39 -9.28
C VAL A 61 6.30 -10.26 -10.76
N PRO A 62 6.11 -11.32 -11.58
CA PRO A 62 6.50 -11.34 -12.99
C PRO A 62 5.56 -10.51 -13.90
N VAL A 63 4.79 -9.60 -13.31
CA VAL A 63 3.87 -8.70 -14.01
C VAL A 63 4.63 -7.42 -14.30
N PRO A 64 4.68 -6.92 -15.54
CA PRO A 64 5.43 -5.71 -15.86
C PRO A 64 4.98 -4.52 -15.01
N ASP A 65 5.96 -3.76 -14.51
CA ASP A 65 5.73 -2.61 -13.64
C ASP A 65 5.07 -1.49 -14.45
N PRO A 66 3.94 -0.95 -13.99
CA PRO A 66 3.30 0.17 -14.67
C PRO A 66 4.14 1.44 -14.78
N GLU A 67 5.08 1.71 -13.87
CA GLU A 67 5.99 2.86 -13.95
C GLU A 67 6.92 2.74 -15.18
N THR A 68 7.22 1.52 -15.60
CA THR A 68 8.08 1.22 -16.76
C THR A 68 7.32 0.95 -18.05
N SER A 69 6.00 0.74 -17.98
CA SER A 69 5.17 0.37 -19.11
C SER A 69 4.00 1.34 -19.24
N ALA A 70 4.24 2.44 -19.96
CA ALA A 70 3.19 3.40 -20.31
C ALA A 70 2.03 2.67 -21.03
N GLY A 71 0.83 2.78 -20.46
CA GLY A 71 -0.38 2.16 -21.00
C GLY A 71 -0.85 0.95 -20.21
N ARG A 72 -1.51 1.23 -19.08
CA ARG A 72 -2.57 0.41 -18.45
C ARG A 72 -3.14 1.05 -17.16
N HIS A 73 -2.64 2.21 -16.76
CA HIS A 73 -3.35 3.17 -15.91
C HIS A 73 -3.98 4.23 -16.82
N GLY A 74 -5.27 4.10 -17.09
CA GLY A 74 -6.00 5.03 -17.95
C GLY A 74 -6.04 6.43 -17.34
N GLY A 75 -5.04 7.25 -17.65
CA GLY A 75 -4.99 8.65 -17.26
C GLY A 75 -3.85 9.36 -17.98
N VAL A 76 -3.99 9.57 -19.28
CA VAL A 76 -3.44 10.81 -19.83
C VAL A 76 -4.33 11.92 -19.29
N THR A 77 -3.84 12.72 -18.35
CA THR A 77 -4.42 14.06 -18.16
C THR A 77 -3.79 14.91 -19.25
N ASP A 78 -4.46 14.96 -20.42
CA ASP A 78 -4.17 15.97 -21.41
C ASP A 78 -4.45 17.35 -20.77
N ALA A 79 -3.45 18.23 -20.79
CA ALA A 79 -3.56 19.63 -20.40
C ALA A 79 -3.53 20.52 -21.66
#